data_AF-A0A9E4DH55-F1
#
_entry.id   AF-A0A9E4DH55-F1
#
_cell.length_a   1.000
_cell.length_b   1.000
_cell.length_c   1.000
_cell.angle_alpha   90.00
_cell.angle_beta   90.00
_cell.angle_gamma   90.00
#
_symmetry.space_group_name_H-M   'P 1'
#
loop_
_entity.id
_entity.type
_entity.pdbx_description
1 polymer ?
#
loop_
_entity_poly.entity_id
_entity_poly.type
_entity_poly.pdbx_seq_one_letter_code
_entity_poly.pdbx_strand_id
1 'polypeptide(L)'
;MRATLHEILDEEAKRDGWGEPEPGVLDPSSEPPPPLPLETFGPFWGDWIWAAAEAKGAPPDYVVGALLDGAGALLANVRRARPWPGWVEPPILYVGAIGNPSADKSPALDAVSGLLDALEAAEGEGHGARKRQHAAEAEAASLRLKAWQGEVKEAVKLGYAPPPQPAAADAGAPPERPRIVV
;
A
#
# COMPACT_ATOMS: atom_id res chain seq x y z
N MET A 1 -5.41 43.54 -46.66
CA MET A 1 -4.68 43.88 -45.43
C MET A 1 -4.58 42.60 -44.62
N ARG A 2 -3.41 41.96 -44.54
CA ARG A 2 -3.23 40.69 -43.79
C ARG A 2 -2.98 41.05 -42.33
N ALA A 3 -3.81 40.54 -41.42
CA ALA A 3 -3.55 40.62 -39.99
C ALA A 3 -2.20 39.94 -39.68
N THR A 4 -1.43 40.56 -38.79
CA THR A 4 -0.17 40.01 -38.32
C THR A 4 -0.43 38.85 -37.35
N LEU A 5 0.51 37.92 -37.24
CA LEU A 5 0.37 36.73 -36.36
C LEU A 5 0.07 37.12 -34.91
N HIS A 6 0.56 38.27 -34.46
CA HIS A 6 0.31 38.81 -33.12
C HIS A 6 -1.16 39.20 -32.92
N GLU A 7 -1.78 39.84 -33.92
CA GLU A 7 -3.20 40.23 -33.86
C GLU A 7 -4.14 39.01 -33.88
N ILE A 8 -3.72 37.91 -34.52
CA ILE A 8 -4.48 36.66 -34.55
C ILE A 8 -4.43 35.95 -33.18
N LEU A 9 -3.25 35.92 -32.54
CA LEU A 9 -3.06 35.30 -31.23
C LEU A 9 -3.76 36.08 -30.11
N ASP A 10 -3.77 37.41 -30.18
CA ASP A 10 -4.47 38.27 -29.21
C ASP A 10 -6.00 38.14 -29.30
N GLU A 11 -6.53 37.97 -30.52
CA GLU A 11 -7.96 37.75 -30.74
C GLU A 11 -8.42 36.35 -30.30
N GLU A 12 -7.59 35.32 -30.49
CA GLU A 12 -7.85 33.96 -29.99
C GLU A 12 -7.80 33.91 -28.44
N ALA A 13 -6.79 34.52 -27.81
CA ALA A 13 -6.70 34.61 -26.35
C ALA A 13 -7.91 35.31 -25.71
N LYS A 14 -8.43 36.38 -26.35
CA LYS A 14 -9.68 37.04 -25.92
C LYS A 14 -10.93 36.21 -26.11
N ARG A 15 -10.95 35.29 -27.08
CA ARG A 15 -12.12 34.48 -27.44
C ARG A 15 -12.37 33.32 -26.48
N ASP A 16 -11.32 32.85 -25.82
CA ASP A 16 -11.35 31.66 -24.98
C ASP A 16 -11.65 31.97 -23.51
N GLY A 17 -11.75 33.25 -23.15
CA GLY A 17 -12.09 33.72 -21.79
C GLY A 17 -11.02 33.45 -20.74
N TRP A 18 -9.87 32.88 -21.13
CA TRP A 18 -8.70 32.73 -20.30
C TRP A 18 -7.94 34.07 -20.27
N GLY A 19 -7.71 34.61 -19.08
CA GLY A 19 -6.89 35.81 -18.91
C GLY A 19 -5.42 35.58 -19.27
N GLU A 20 -4.63 36.66 -19.28
CA GLU A 20 -3.17 36.54 -19.44
C GLU A 20 -2.58 35.61 -18.36
N PRO A 21 -1.69 34.67 -18.70
CA PRO A 21 -1.04 33.80 -17.72
C PRO A 21 -0.30 34.63 -16.67
N GLU A 22 -0.45 34.29 -15.40
CA GLU A 22 0.26 34.97 -14.32
C GLU A 22 1.78 34.81 -14.51
N PRO A 23 2.56 35.90 -14.74
CA PRO A 23 3.98 35.79 -15.06
C PRO A 23 4.81 35.17 -13.92
N GLY A 24 4.33 35.29 -12.68
CA GLY A 24 4.93 34.70 -11.49
C GLY A 24 4.94 33.17 -11.49
N VAL A 25 4.11 32.50 -12.32
CA VAL A 25 4.12 31.03 -12.43
C VAL A 25 5.45 30.50 -12.98
N LEU A 26 6.20 31.33 -13.71
CA LEU A 26 7.51 31.01 -14.25
C LEU A 26 8.66 31.55 -13.38
N ASP A 27 8.33 32.32 -12.34
CA ASP A 27 9.32 32.86 -11.42
C ASP A 27 9.78 31.74 -10.47
N PRO A 28 11.07 31.34 -10.52
CA PRO A 28 11.58 30.31 -9.63
C PRO A 28 11.68 30.77 -8.16
N SER A 29 11.44 32.06 -7.87
CA SER A 29 11.43 32.60 -6.50
C SER A 29 10.14 32.22 -5.77
N SER A 30 10.03 30.94 -5.42
CA SER A 30 9.12 30.50 -4.38
C SER A 30 9.73 30.85 -3.02
N GLU A 31 8.93 31.44 -2.13
CA GLU A 31 9.27 31.49 -0.71
C GLU A 31 9.55 30.06 -0.22
N PRO A 32 10.50 29.87 0.72
CA PRO A 32 10.75 28.55 1.27
C PRO A 32 9.45 28.01 1.91
N PRO A 33 9.21 26.69 1.83
CA PRO A 33 8.03 26.11 2.43
C PRO A 33 8.01 26.38 3.95
N PRO A 34 6.80 26.51 4.55
CA PRO A 34 6.71 26.64 5.99
C PRO A 34 7.34 25.41 6.67
N PRO A 35 8.01 25.60 7.81
CA PRO A 35 8.62 24.48 8.52
C PRO A 35 7.54 23.51 9.01
N LEU A 36 7.81 22.21 8.87
CA LEU A 36 6.95 21.15 9.40
C LEU A 36 6.89 21.23 10.94
N PRO A 37 5.69 21.29 11.55
CA PRO A 37 5.54 21.35 13.01
C PRO A 37 5.73 19.97 13.65
N LEU A 38 6.98 19.53 13.77
CA LEU A 38 7.38 18.21 14.29
C LEU A 38 6.84 17.93 15.71
N GLU A 39 6.66 18.96 16.52
CA GLU A 39 6.11 18.87 17.86
C GLU A 39 4.68 18.27 17.90
N THR A 40 3.93 18.41 16.81
CA THR A 40 2.57 17.85 16.68
C THR A 40 2.58 16.32 16.68
N PHE A 41 3.70 15.70 16.33
CA PHE A 41 3.87 14.24 16.30
C PHE A 41 4.27 13.66 17.67
N GLY A 42 4.49 14.53 18.67
CA GLY A 42 4.98 14.14 19.98
C GLY A 42 6.47 13.73 19.96
N PRO A 43 7.07 13.47 21.13
CA PRO A 43 8.52 13.33 21.27
C PRO A 43 9.07 12.15 20.45
N PHE A 44 8.39 11.00 20.48
CA PHE A 44 8.89 9.81 19.77
C PHE A 44 8.90 10.01 18.26
N TRP A 45 7.76 10.37 17.67
CA TRP A 45 7.66 10.48 16.21
C TRP A 45 8.35 11.74 15.69
N GLY A 46 8.27 12.86 16.40
CA GLY A 46 9.00 14.08 16.04
C GLY A 46 10.50 13.83 15.92
N ASP A 47 11.10 13.21 16.94
CA ASP A 47 12.54 12.87 16.93
C ASP A 47 12.87 11.84 15.84
N TRP A 48 12.02 10.82 15.68
CA TRP A 48 12.22 9.80 14.65
C TRP A 48 12.15 10.37 13.23
N ILE A 49 11.16 11.21 12.94
CA ILE A 49 10.98 11.87 11.64
C ILE A 49 12.20 12.73 11.34
N TRP A 50 12.62 13.55 12.29
CA TRP A 50 13.81 14.39 12.14
C TRP A 50 15.05 13.54 11.86
N ALA A 51 15.30 12.51 12.67
CA ALA A 51 16.47 11.65 12.51
C ALA A 51 16.46 10.89 11.17
N ALA A 52 15.29 10.41 10.73
CA ALA A 52 15.13 9.74 9.44
C ALA A 52 15.38 10.71 8.27
N ALA A 53 14.87 11.94 8.36
CA ALA A 53 15.07 12.99 7.38
C ALA A 53 16.56 13.37 7.24
N GLU A 54 17.23 13.63 8.37
CA GLU A 54 18.67 13.91 8.44
C GLU A 54 19.50 12.76 7.86
N ALA A 55 19.19 11.50 8.21
CA ALA A 55 19.90 10.34 7.70
C ALA A 55 19.75 10.15 6.18
N LYS A 56 18.66 10.66 5.59
CA LYS A 56 18.38 10.58 4.16
C LYS A 56 18.76 11.84 3.38
N GLY A 57 19.21 12.90 4.07
CA GLY A 57 19.48 14.20 3.46
C GLY A 57 18.24 14.87 2.88
N ALA A 58 17.05 14.49 3.33
CA ALA A 58 15.78 14.91 2.74
C ALA A 58 14.97 15.83 3.66
N PRO A 59 14.09 16.69 3.13
CA PRO A 59 13.10 17.39 3.93
C PRO A 59 12.23 16.43 4.76
N PRO A 60 11.97 16.73 6.05
CA PRO A 60 11.16 15.87 6.92
C PRO A 60 9.71 15.71 6.42
N ASP A 61 9.20 16.65 5.63
CA ASP A 61 7.88 16.60 4.99
C ASP A 61 7.70 15.34 4.12
N TYR A 62 8.73 14.92 3.40
CA TYR A 62 8.65 13.69 2.59
C TYR A 62 8.56 12.44 3.46
N VAL A 63 9.26 12.43 4.59
CA VAL A 63 9.21 11.33 5.57
C VAL A 63 7.84 11.26 6.23
N VAL A 64 7.29 12.41 6.65
CA VAL A 64 5.94 12.49 7.22
C VAL A 64 4.88 12.06 6.22
N GLY A 65 5.01 12.48 4.97
CA GLY A 65 4.10 12.07 3.91
C GLY A 65 4.02 10.55 3.79
N ALA A 66 5.18 9.89 3.72
CA ALA A 66 5.26 8.42 3.68
C ALA A 66 4.71 7.77 4.96
N LEU A 67 5.03 8.33 6.13
CA LEU A 67 4.63 7.78 7.43
C LEU A 67 3.10 7.80 7.58
N LEU A 68 2.47 8.92 7.24
CA LEU A 68 1.02 9.09 7.32
C LEU A 68 0.29 8.20 6.30
N ASP A 69 0.80 8.11 5.09
CA ASP A 69 0.27 7.22 4.04
C ASP A 69 0.32 5.75 4.48
N GLY A 70 1.49 5.26 4.90
CA GLY A 70 1.68 3.89 5.36
C GLY A 70 0.87 3.56 6.62
N ALA A 71 0.86 4.45 7.62
CA ALA A 71 0.06 4.26 8.83
C ALA A 71 -1.44 4.26 8.54
N GLY A 72 -1.89 5.15 7.65
CA GLY A 72 -3.27 5.21 7.19
C GLY A 72 -3.70 3.91 6.50
N ALA A 73 -2.87 3.40 5.59
CA ALA A 73 -3.10 2.13 4.91
C ALA A 73 -3.20 0.95 5.88
N LEU A 74 -2.29 0.84 6.85
CA LEU A 74 -2.31 -0.21 7.88
C LEU A 74 -3.57 -0.17 8.76
N LEU A 75 -4.07 1.04 9.06
CA LEU A 75 -5.24 1.23 9.93
C LEU A 75 -6.58 1.21 9.18
N ALA A 76 -6.57 1.31 7.85
CA ALA A 76 -7.75 1.51 7.03
C ALA A 76 -8.83 0.43 7.18
N ASN A 77 -8.47 -0.80 7.58
CA ASN A 77 -9.44 -1.89 7.81
C ASN A 77 -9.97 -1.97 9.24
N VAL A 78 -9.31 -1.34 10.21
CA VAL A 78 -9.59 -1.51 11.65
C VAL A 78 -9.99 -0.23 12.37
N ARG A 79 -9.72 0.94 11.80
CA ARG A 79 -10.08 2.24 12.37
C ARG A 79 -10.97 3.04 11.42
N ARG A 80 -11.79 3.90 12.01
CA ARG A 80 -12.68 4.82 11.31
C ARG A 80 -12.72 6.14 12.06
N ALA A 81 -12.63 7.25 11.33
CA ALA A 81 -12.83 8.59 11.87
C ALA A 81 -14.31 8.97 11.80
N ARG A 82 -14.82 9.60 12.86
CA ARG A 82 -16.20 10.11 12.97
C ARG A 82 -16.21 11.46 13.71
N PRO A 83 -15.83 12.58 13.08
CA PRO A 83 -15.96 13.94 13.58
C PRO A 83 -17.39 14.32 13.96
N TRP A 84 -18.43 13.81 13.27
CA TRP A 84 -19.83 14.04 13.65
C TRP A 84 -20.76 12.88 13.25
N PRO A 85 -22.01 12.84 13.75
CA PRO A 85 -22.97 11.80 13.40
C PRO A 85 -23.28 11.76 11.90
N GLY A 86 -23.14 10.58 11.28
CA GLY A 86 -23.48 10.37 9.86
C GLY A 86 -22.30 10.45 8.90
N TRP A 87 -21.11 10.88 9.36
CA TRP A 87 -19.88 10.83 8.56
C TRP A 87 -18.90 9.83 9.16
N VAL A 88 -18.49 8.84 8.38
CA VAL A 88 -17.55 7.80 8.81
C VAL A 88 -16.61 7.50 7.65
N GLU A 89 -15.32 7.72 7.86
CA GLU A 89 -14.29 7.48 6.85
C GLU A 89 -13.13 6.65 7.41
N PRO A 90 -12.51 5.78 6.60
CA PRO A 90 -11.23 5.16 6.98
C PRO A 90 -10.14 6.24 7.01
N PRO A 91 -9.09 6.08 7.84
CA PRO A 91 -7.96 7.01 7.89
C PRO A 91 -6.99 6.79 6.71
N ILE A 92 -7.49 6.52 5.50
CA ILE A 92 -6.65 6.35 4.32
C ILE A 92 -6.25 7.72 3.79
N LEU A 93 -4.96 7.91 3.56
CA LEU A 93 -4.40 9.10 2.96
C LEU A 93 -3.72 8.70 1.65
N TYR A 94 -3.80 9.56 0.65
CA TYR A 94 -3.07 9.40 -0.60
C TYR A 94 -2.12 10.59 -0.70
N VAL A 95 -0.83 10.34 -0.50
CA VAL A 95 0.17 11.40 -0.41
C VAL A 95 1.08 11.43 -1.64
N GLY A 96 1.28 12.62 -2.21
CA GLY A 96 2.22 12.87 -3.30
C GLY A 96 3.42 13.69 -2.85
N ALA A 97 4.63 13.17 -3.01
CA ALA A 97 5.87 13.91 -2.77
C ALA A 97 6.30 14.67 -4.05
N ILE A 98 6.26 16.00 -4.01
CA ILE A 98 6.61 16.87 -5.15
C ILE A 98 7.81 17.72 -4.78
N GLY A 99 8.81 17.75 -5.66
CA GLY A 99 9.99 18.59 -5.52
C GLY A 99 10.98 18.37 -6.66
N ASN A 100 12.03 19.19 -6.71
CA ASN A 100 13.05 19.14 -7.75
C ASN A 100 13.65 17.73 -7.95
N PRO A 101 14.16 17.41 -9.15
CA PRO A 101 15.03 16.26 -9.33
C PRO A 101 16.13 16.24 -8.27
N SER A 102 16.44 15.07 -7.73
CA SER A 102 17.42 14.89 -6.65
C SER A 102 17.11 15.61 -5.33
N ALA A 103 15.85 15.99 -5.07
CA ALA A 103 15.42 16.48 -3.76
C ALA A 103 15.24 15.36 -2.69
N ASP A 104 15.90 14.22 -2.87
CA ASP A 104 15.89 13.08 -1.94
C ASP A 104 14.51 12.54 -1.53
N LYS A 105 13.53 12.69 -2.42
CA LYS A 105 12.17 12.13 -2.27
C LYS A 105 12.18 10.62 -2.06
N SER A 106 12.77 9.86 -2.99
CA SER A 106 12.81 8.40 -2.91
C SER A 106 13.55 7.91 -1.66
N PRO A 107 14.75 8.44 -1.31
CA PRO A 107 15.39 8.12 -0.04
C PRO A 107 14.52 8.36 1.20
N ALA A 108 13.74 9.44 1.24
CA ALA A 108 12.83 9.72 2.35
C ALA A 108 11.68 8.72 2.44
N LEU A 109 11.05 8.37 1.31
CA LEU A 109 9.99 7.36 1.26
C LEU A 109 10.54 5.98 1.71
N ASP A 110 11.76 5.63 1.28
CA ASP A 110 12.43 4.37 1.64
C ASP A 110 12.65 4.22 3.15
N ALA A 111 12.79 5.32 3.91
CA ALA A 111 12.90 5.25 5.36
C ALA A 111 11.67 4.63 6.02
N VAL A 112 10.48 4.89 5.46
CA VAL A 112 9.22 4.34 5.94
C VAL A 112 8.96 2.96 5.32
N SER A 113 9.29 2.76 4.04
CA SER A 113 9.20 1.43 3.41
C SER A 113 9.97 0.37 4.21
N GLY A 114 11.15 0.71 4.74
CA GLY A 114 11.92 -0.19 5.61
C GLY A 114 11.20 -0.59 6.91
N LEU A 115 10.34 0.28 7.47
CA LEU A 115 9.49 -0.09 8.61
C LEU A 115 8.40 -1.10 8.20
N LEU A 116 7.79 -0.88 7.03
CA LEU A 116 6.77 -1.78 6.49
C LEU A 116 7.36 -3.16 6.15
N ASP A 117 8.56 -3.19 5.59
CA ASP A 117 9.31 -4.43 5.34
C ASP A 117 9.59 -5.19 6.63
N ALA A 118 9.97 -4.50 7.70
CA ALA A 118 10.20 -5.10 9.00
C ALA A 118 8.91 -5.70 9.59
N LEU A 119 7.78 -5.00 9.46
CA LEU A 119 6.47 -5.51 9.86
C LEU A 119 6.07 -6.73 9.03
N GLU A 120 6.24 -6.70 7.71
CA GLU A 120 5.93 -7.84 6.84
C GLU A 120 6.81 -9.05 7.16
N ALA A 121 8.10 -8.83 7.46
CA ALA A 121 9.00 -9.88 7.86
C ALA A 121 8.55 -10.56 9.17
N ALA A 122 8.10 -9.77 10.15
CA ALA A 122 7.57 -10.27 11.42
C ALA A 122 6.28 -11.09 11.21
N GLU A 123 5.32 -10.58 10.44
CA GLU A 123 4.07 -11.30 10.11
C GLU A 123 4.33 -12.57 9.27
N GLY A 124 5.36 -12.54 8.44
CA GLY A 124 5.83 -13.67 7.63
C GLY A 124 6.52 -14.77 8.45
N GLU A 125 6.82 -14.53 9.73
CA GLU A 125 7.52 -15.50 10.55
C GLU A 125 6.74 -16.83 10.66
N GLY A 126 7.48 -17.94 10.59
CA GLY A 126 6.91 -19.28 10.62
C GLY A 126 6.17 -19.70 9.34
N HIS A 127 6.02 -18.83 8.32
CA HIS A 127 5.36 -19.21 7.06
C HIS A 127 6.02 -20.43 6.40
N GLY A 128 7.36 -20.50 6.39
CA GLY A 128 8.08 -21.66 5.87
C GLY A 128 7.78 -22.96 6.63
N ALA A 129 7.56 -22.90 7.94
CA ALA A 129 7.16 -24.06 8.75
C ALA A 129 5.72 -24.47 8.44
N ARG A 130 4.79 -23.51 8.38
CA ARG A 130 3.38 -23.74 7.97
C ARG A 130 3.31 -24.39 6.59
N LYS A 131 4.12 -23.92 5.63
CA LYS A 131 4.19 -24.47 4.27
C LYS A 131 4.68 -25.92 4.25
N ARG A 132 5.70 -26.25 5.03
CA ARG A 132 6.20 -27.64 5.15
C ARG A 132 5.17 -28.56 5.80
N GLN A 133 4.51 -28.10 6.88
CA GLN A 133 3.45 -28.85 7.54
C GLN A 133 2.30 -29.13 6.58
N HIS A 134 1.81 -28.10 5.88
CA HIS A 134 0.75 -28.25 4.90
C HIS A 134 1.14 -29.21 3.77
N ALA A 135 2.39 -29.17 3.28
CA ALA A 135 2.85 -30.11 2.27
C ALA A 135 2.79 -31.57 2.74
N ALA A 136 3.19 -31.85 3.99
CA ALA A 136 3.08 -33.18 4.58
C ALA A 136 1.62 -33.62 4.77
N GLU A 137 0.75 -32.72 5.21
CA GLU A 137 -0.69 -32.96 5.37
C GLU A 137 -1.37 -33.21 4.00
N ALA A 138 -0.99 -32.45 2.96
CA ALA A 138 -1.47 -32.62 1.60
C ALA A 138 -1.08 -33.97 0.99
N GLU A 139 0.15 -34.44 1.22
CA GLU A 139 0.56 -35.78 0.82
C GLU A 139 -0.27 -36.86 1.53
N ALA A 140 -0.43 -36.74 2.84
CA ALA A 140 -1.23 -37.69 3.62
C ALA A 140 -2.71 -37.68 3.19
N ALA A 141 -3.29 -36.51 2.92
CA ALA A 141 -4.65 -36.34 2.41
C ALA A 141 -4.83 -37.00 1.04
N SER A 142 -3.86 -36.81 0.12
CA SER A 142 -3.85 -37.45 -1.20
C SER A 142 -3.83 -38.97 -1.11
N LEU A 143 -3.06 -39.55 -0.19
CA LEU A 143 -3.04 -40.99 0.06
C LEU A 143 -4.39 -41.49 0.58
N ARG A 144 -5.01 -40.77 1.53
CA ARG A 144 -6.33 -41.11 2.06
C ARG A 144 -7.42 -41.00 0.99
N LEU A 145 -7.34 -39.98 0.14
CA LEU A 145 -8.26 -39.80 -0.98
C LEU A 145 -8.17 -40.99 -1.95
N LYS A 146 -6.96 -41.44 -2.29
CA LYS A 146 -6.75 -42.62 -3.14
C LYS A 146 -7.29 -43.90 -2.51
N ALA A 147 -7.07 -44.10 -1.21
CA ALA A 147 -7.59 -45.25 -0.48
C ALA A 147 -9.13 -45.27 -0.49
N TRP A 148 -9.75 -44.14 -0.15
CA TRP A 148 -11.20 -43.97 -0.20
C TRP A 148 -11.77 -44.17 -1.61
N GLN A 149 -11.11 -43.64 -2.66
CA GLN A 149 -11.50 -43.90 -4.05
C GLN A 149 -11.47 -45.39 -4.41
N GLY A 150 -10.55 -46.16 -3.82
CA GLY A 150 -10.51 -47.62 -3.96
C GLY A 150 -11.72 -48.28 -3.31
N GLU A 151 -12.05 -47.91 -2.07
CA GLU A 151 -13.21 -48.43 -1.33
C GLU A 151 -14.54 -48.09 -2.02
N VAL A 152 -14.68 -46.87 -2.54
CA VAL A 152 -15.85 -46.45 -3.33
C VAL A 152 -16.01 -47.31 -4.57
N LYS A 153 -14.93 -47.58 -5.31
CA LYS A 153 -14.98 -48.43 -6.52
C LYS A 153 -15.47 -49.85 -6.19
N GLU A 154 -14.98 -50.44 -5.11
CA GLU A 154 -15.40 -51.78 -4.69
C GLU A 154 -16.85 -51.80 -4.17
N ALA A 155 -17.26 -50.81 -3.37
CA ALA A 155 -18.64 -50.70 -2.89
C ALA A 155 -19.64 -50.61 -4.06
N VAL A 156 -19.33 -49.79 -5.07
CA VAL A 156 -20.14 -49.67 -6.29
C VAL A 156 -20.21 -50.99 -7.06
N LYS A 157 -19.09 -51.70 -7.19
CA LYS A 157 -19.04 -53.01 -7.87
C LYS A 157 -19.89 -54.07 -7.18
N LEU A 158 -19.94 -54.04 -5.85
CA LEU A 158 -20.70 -54.98 -5.01
C LEU A 158 -22.16 -54.55 -4.81
N GLY A 159 -22.58 -53.38 -5.33
CA GLY A 159 -23.95 -52.86 -5.19
C GLY A 159 -24.26 -52.28 -3.81
N TYR A 160 -23.25 -51.98 -3.00
CA TYR A 160 -23.41 -51.32 -1.70
C TYR A 160 -23.36 -49.80 -1.84
N ALA A 161 -23.91 -49.10 -0.85
CA ALA A 161 -23.78 -47.65 -0.76
C ALA A 161 -22.30 -47.25 -0.54
N PRO A 162 -21.75 -46.30 -1.30
CA PRO A 162 -20.37 -45.85 -1.13
C PRO A 162 -20.13 -45.23 0.25
N PRO A 163 -18.94 -45.44 0.85
CA PRO A 163 -18.58 -44.78 2.11
C PRO A 163 -18.44 -43.25 1.90
N PRO A 164 -18.80 -42.42 2.91
CA PRO A 164 -18.60 -40.98 2.83
C PRO A 164 -17.11 -40.62 2.78
N GLN A 165 -16.77 -39.54 2.06
CA GLN A 165 -15.38 -39.09 1.96
C GLN A 165 -14.86 -38.64 3.35
N PRO A 166 -13.69 -39.14 3.79
CA PRO A 166 -13.10 -38.68 5.05
C PRO A 166 -12.69 -37.21 4.96
N ALA A 167 -13.00 -36.41 5.98
CA ALA A 167 -12.54 -35.02 6.07
C ALA A 167 -11.01 -34.91 6.01
N ALA A 168 -10.28 -35.91 6.53
CA ALA A 168 -8.82 -35.97 6.49
C ALA A 168 -8.22 -36.25 5.09
N ALA A 169 -9.07 -36.46 4.08
CA ALA A 169 -8.67 -36.58 2.67
C ALA A 169 -8.61 -35.22 1.94
N ASP A 170 -8.91 -34.13 2.66
CA ASP A 170 -8.70 -32.76 2.21
C ASP A 170 -7.67 -32.08 3.15
N ALA A 171 -6.65 -31.46 2.57
CA ALA A 171 -5.64 -30.70 3.31
C ALA A 171 -5.90 -29.19 3.33
N GLY A 172 -7.00 -28.74 2.69
CA GLY A 172 -7.37 -27.34 2.59
C GLY A 172 -6.46 -26.54 1.66
N ALA A 173 -6.61 -25.22 1.72
CA ALA A 173 -5.79 -24.29 0.94
C ALA A 173 -4.36 -24.20 1.49
N PRO A 174 -3.34 -24.03 0.62
CA PRO A 174 -1.98 -23.75 1.07
C PRO A 174 -1.92 -22.49 1.93
N PRO A 175 -1.06 -22.44 2.96
CA PRO A 175 -0.87 -21.22 3.72
C PRO A 175 -0.28 -20.13 2.81
N GLU A 176 -0.89 -18.95 2.84
CA GLU A 176 -0.39 -17.76 2.14
C GLU A 176 0.58 -16.98 3.04
N ARG A 177 1.47 -16.19 2.42
CA ARG A 177 2.35 -15.29 3.16
C ARG A 177 1.64 -13.95 3.30
N PRO A 178 1.49 -13.40 4.51
CA PRO A 178 0.99 -12.03 4.68
C PRO A 178 1.87 -11.06 3.90
N ARG A 179 1.23 -10.14 3.17
CA ARG A 179 1.88 -9.07 2.42
C ARG A 179 1.30 -7.74 2.88
N ILE A 180 2.19 -6.85 3.30
CA ILE A 180 1.84 -5.48 3.68
C ILE A 180 2.16 -4.54 2.51
N VAL A 181 3.24 -4.81 1.79
CA VAL A 181 3.65 -4.06 0.60
C VAL A 181 3.55 -4.98 -0.63
N VAL A 182 2.89 -4.49 -1.69
CA VAL A 182 2.58 -5.25 -2.91
C VAL A 182 3.29 -4.65 -4.11
#